data_AF-A0AAP2DNK6-F1
#
_entry.id   AF-A0AAP2DNK6-F1
#
_cell.length_a   1.000
_cell.length_b   1.000
_cell.length_c   1.000
_cell.angle_alpha   90.00
_cell.angle_beta   90.00
_cell.angle_gamma   90.00
#
_symmetry.space_group_name_H-M   'P 1'
#
loop_
_entity.id
_entity.type
_entity.pdbx_description
1 polymer ?
#
loop_
_entity_poly.entity_id
_entity_poly.type
_entity_poly.pdbx_seq_one_letter_code
_entity_poly.pdbx_strand_id
1 'polypeptide(L)'
;MKPLVKVPLFYGLIAGGLGAVLVIGLYYITEHPFLIPVFFDFRIFLFGVFIFFVLKELRDHYQGGVLYFGQGLMASFIFITVYGLLASTLVTLFATWENAFVTTFIDLFTKQVRALGPDEVKQIGKENIDRNLEALASTNAFWMGWNYFKQCYWIGLLVSIILSVILRRQPKT
;
A
#
# COMPACT_ATOMS: atom_id res chain seq x y z
N MET A 1 5.19 -17.64 -19.92
CA MET A 1 4.97 -16.20 -19.59
C MET A 1 6.26 -15.42 -19.81
N LYS A 2 6.18 -14.21 -20.37
CA LYS A 2 7.35 -13.32 -20.52
C LYS A 2 7.91 -12.93 -19.14
N PRO A 3 9.24 -12.82 -18.95
CA PRO A 3 9.85 -12.45 -17.67
C PRO A 3 9.28 -11.16 -17.07
N LEU A 4 9.00 -10.17 -17.92
CA LEU A 4 8.37 -8.89 -17.58
C LEU A 4 7.02 -9.00 -16.84
N VAL A 5 6.35 -10.15 -16.90
CA VAL A 5 5.11 -10.41 -16.16
C VAL A 5 5.36 -11.43 -15.04
N LYS A 6 6.12 -12.48 -15.32
CA LYS A 6 6.37 -13.58 -14.36
C LYS A 6 7.06 -13.11 -13.09
N VAL A 7 8.14 -12.32 -13.23
CA VAL A 7 8.93 -11.81 -12.10
C VAL A 7 8.09 -10.91 -11.19
N PRO A 8 7.48 -9.80 -11.68
CA PRO A 8 6.70 -8.93 -10.81
C PRO A 8 5.47 -9.62 -10.20
N LEU A 9 4.87 -10.60 -10.88
CA LEU A 9 3.79 -11.40 -10.32
C LEU A 9 4.27 -12.22 -9.11
N PHE A 10 5.38 -12.96 -9.25
CA PHE A 10 5.91 -13.80 -8.18
C PHE A 10 6.28 -12.98 -6.93
N TYR A 11 7.04 -11.91 -7.12
CA TYR A 11 7.39 -11.01 -6.02
C TYR A 11 6.17 -10.29 -5.45
N GLY A 12 5.18 -9.93 -6.28
CA GLY A 12 3.93 -9.31 -5.85
C GLY A 12 3.11 -10.22 -4.94
N LEU A 13 3.08 -11.53 -5.22
CA LEU A 13 2.41 -12.51 -4.35
C LEU A 13 3.10 -12.65 -3.00
N ILE A 14 4.44 -12.78 -2.99
CA ILE A 14 5.22 -12.89 -1.75
C ILE A 14 5.05 -11.62 -0.91
N ALA A 15 5.26 -10.46 -1.52
CA ALA A 15 5.13 -9.18 -0.86
C ALA A 15 3.69 -8.95 -0.38
N GLY A 16 2.68 -9.31 -1.17
CA GLY A 16 1.27 -9.13 -0.81
C GLY A 16 0.87 -9.96 0.41
N GLY A 17 1.33 -11.21 0.47
CA GLY A 17 1.15 -12.06 1.65
C GLY A 17 1.87 -11.49 2.89
N LEU A 18 3.13 -11.10 2.74
CA LEU A 18 3.90 -10.45 3.81
C LEU A 18 3.24 -9.15 4.28
N GLY A 19 2.75 -8.33 3.36
CA GLY A 19 2.05 -7.08 3.65
C GLY A 19 0.78 -7.31 4.47
N ALA A 20 -0.01 -8.32 4.13
CA ALA A 20 -1.18 -8.71 4.92
C ALA A 20 -0.78 -9.17 6.33
N VAL A 21 0.25 -10.01 6.45
CA VAL A 21 0.78 -10.45 7.77
C VAL A 21 1.23 -9.26 8.60
N LEU A 22 1.89 -8.27 8.00
CA LEU A 22 2.33 -7.06 8.71
C LEU A 22 1.14 -6.21 9.17
N VAL A 23 0.10 -6.03 8.37
CA VAL A 23 -1.14 -5.33 8.79
C VAL A 23 -1.77 -6.03 9.98
N ILE A 24 -1.92 -7.35 9.91
CA ILE A 24 -2.51 -8.14 10.98
C ILE A 24 -1.63 -8.11 12.24
N GLY A 25 -0.31 -8.24 12.08
CA GLY A 25 0.63 -8.14 13.19
C GLY A 25 0.60 -6.78 13.87
N LEU A 26 0.56 -5.68 13.09
CA LEU A 26 0.42 -4.33 13.63
C LEU A 26 -0.88 -4.15 14.42
N TYR A 27 -1.99 -4.72 13.93
CA TYR A 27 -3.25 -4.68 14.67
C TYR A 27 -3.15 -5.30 16.08
N TYR A 28 -2.33 -6.34 16.26
CA TYR A 28 -2.14 -6.97 17.57
C TYR A 28 -1.04 -6.36 18.44
N ILE A 29 -0.10 -5.60 17.86
CA ILE A 29 1.07 -5.05 18.58
C ILE A 29 0.89 -3.55 18.90
N THR A 30 0.21 -2.80 18.04
CA THR A 30 0.13 -1.32 18.10
C THR A 30 -1.32 -0.82 18.01
N GLU A 31 -1.51 0.50 17.89
CA GLU A 31 -2.78 1.07 17.44
C GLU A 31 -3.14 0.60 16.01
N HIS A 32 -4.41 0.76 15.65
CA HIS A 32 -5.00 0.21 14.42
C HIS A 32 -4.19 0.63 13.17
N PRO A 33 -3.81 -0.31 12.28
CA PRO A 33 -2.83 -0.07 11.21
C PRO A 33 -3.26 0.99 10.18
N PHE A 34 -4.56 1.25 10.07
CA PHE A 34 -5.12 2.29 9.18
C PHE A 34 -5.01 3.72 9.74
N LEU A 35 -4.60 3.89 11.00
CA LEU A 35 -4.42 5.21 11.62
C LEU A 35 -2.95 5.66 11.62
N ILE A 36 -2.04 4.81 11.16
CA ILE A 36 -0.62 5.16 11.05
C ILE A 36 -0.46 6.26 9.99
N PRO A 37 0.24 7.37 10.29
CA PRO A 37 0.50 8.42 9.32
C PRO A 37 1.23 7.88 8.09
N VAL A 38 0.89 8.40 6.90
CA VAL A 38 1.42 7.93 5.61
C VAL A 38 2.96 7.91 5.56
N PHE A 39 3.63 8.84 6.26
CA PHE A 39 5.11 8.88 6.30
C PHE A 39 5.76 7.69 7.02
N PHE A 40 5.05 7.08 7.97
CA PHE A 40 5.50 5.90 8.72
C PHE A 40 4.91 4.61 8.18
N ASP A 41 4.32 4.66 6.98
CA ASP A 41 3.70 3.52 6.35
C ASP A 41 4.76 2.50 5.90
N PHE A 42 4.74 1.31 6.50
CA PHE A 42 5.68 0.23 6.20
C PHE A 42 5.67 -0.16 4.71
N ARG A 43 4.57 0.10 3.97
CA ARG A 43 4.45 -0.20 2.54
C ARG A 43 5.47 0.57 1.70
N ILE A 44 5.87 1.78 2.12
CA ILE A 44 6.91 2.55 1.43
C ILE A 44 8.22 1.75 1.39
N PHE A 45 8.64 1.24 2.54
CA PHE A 45 9.85 0.41 2.64
C PHE A 45 9.69 -0.90 1.89
N LEU A 46 8.56 -1.59 2.08
CA LEU A 46 8.29 -2.88 1.45
C LEU A 46 8.29 -2.77 -0.08
N PHE A 47 7.63 -1.75 -0.65
CA PHE A 47 7.65 -1.49 -2.08
C PHE A 47 9.05 -1.11 -2.56
N GLY A 48 9.78 -0.30 -1.80
CA GLY A 48 11.16 0.06 -2.12
C GLY A 48 12.04 -1.17 -2.33
N VAL A 49 12.02 -2.09 -1.38
CA VAL A 49 12.83 -3.31 -1.40
C VAL A 49 12.39 -4.26 -2.52
N PHE A 50 11.10 -4.58 -2.60
CA PHE A 50 10.61 -5.58 -3.54
C PHE A 50 10.63 -5.09 -4.99
N ILE A 51 10.24 -3.84 -5.26
CA ILE A 51 10.34 -3.27 -6.61
C ILE A 51 11.81 -3.22 -7.03
N PHE A 52 12.73 -2.86 -6.13
CA PHE A 52 14.16 -2.90 -6.44
C PHE A 52 14.60 -4.31 -6.88
N PHE A 53 14.22 -5.36 -6.15
CA PHE A 53 14.56 -6.73 -6.54
C PHE A 53 13.92 -7.16 -7.86
N VAL A 54 12.64 -6.83 -8.08
CA VAL A 54 11.95 -7.09 -9.35
C VAL A 54 12.71 -6.48 -10.53
N LEU A 55 13.04 -5.19 -10.43
CA LEU A 55 13.72 -4.46 -11.50
C LEU A 55 15.16 -4.93 -11.69
N LYS A 56 15.89 -5.20 -10.60
CA LYS A 56 17.24 -5.73 -10.63
C LYS A 56 17.27 -7.11 -11.30
N GLU A 57 16.36 -8.00 -10.94
CA GLU A 57 16.27 -9.33 -11.52
C GLU A 57 15.95 -9.27 -13.02
N LEU A 58 14.97 -8.46 -13.41
CA LEU A 58 14.63 -8.24 -14.82
C LEU A 58 15.83 -7.73 -15.61
N ARG A 59 16.51 -6.70 -15.10
CA ARG A 59 17.68 -6.09 -15.74
C ARG A 59 18.82 -7.11 -15.88
N ASP A 60 19.24 -7.70 -14.77
CA ASP A 60 20.51 -8.44 -14.70
C ASP A 60 20.40 -9.87 -15.21
N HIS A 61 19.26 -10.54 -15.02
CA HIS A 61 19.09 -11.96 -15.36
C HIS A 61 18.31 -12.21 -16.65
N TYR A 62 17.43 -11.28 -17.05
CA TYR A 62 16.52 -11.48 -18.18
C TYR A 62 16.71 -10.51 -19.35
N GLN A 63 17.35 -9.36 -19.13
CA GLN A 63 17.49 -8.29 -20.14
C GLN A 63 18.94 -7.88 -20.41
N GLY A 64 19.92 -8.71 -20.02
CA GLY A 64 21.33 -8.51 -20.38
C GLY A 64 21.93 -7.21 -19.82
N GLY A 65 21.48 -6.77 -18.64
CA GLY A 65 21.95 -5.56 -17.98
C GLY A 65 21.29 -4.27 -18.47
N VAL A 66 20.31 -4.34 -19.37
CA VAL A 66 19.57 -3.18 -19.91
C VAL A 66 18.16 -3.17 -19.33
N LEU A 67 17.67 -2.01 -18.91
CA LEU A 67 16.30 -1.83 -18.46
C LEU A 67 15.80 -0.45 -18.89
N TYR A 68 14.78 -0.42 -19.73
CA TYR A 68 14.15 0.83 -20.14
C TYR A 68 13.18 1.33 -19.07
N PHE A 69 13.02 2.65 -18.96
CA PHE A 69 12.12 3.26 -17.98
C PHE A 69 10.68 2.70 -18.06
N GLY A 70 10.12 2.58 -19.28
CA GLY A 70 8.77 2.05 -19.47
C GLY A 70 8.64 0.57 -19.06
N GLN A 71 9.70 -0.22 -19.21
CA GLN A 71 9.71 -1.61 -18.72
C GLN A 71 9.76 -1.64 -17.20
N GLY A 72 10.52 -0.74 -16.58
CA GLY A 72 10.54 -0.56 -15.12
C GLY A 72 9.18 -0.19 -14.56
N LEU A 73 8.52 0.80 -15.17
CA LEU A 73 7.17 1.21 -14.77
C LEU A 73 6.16 0.08 -14.94
N MET A 74 6.16 -0.61 -16.08
CA MET A 74 5.21 -1.70 -16.34
C MET A 74 5.40 -2.86 -15.35
N ALA A 75 6.64 -3.29 -15.11
CA ALA A 75 6.94 -4.34 -14.14
C ALA A 75 6.51 -3.94 -12.72
N SER A 76 6.82 -2.71 -12.31
CA SER A 76 6.42 -2.18 -11.01
C SER A 76 4.90 -2.09 -10.87
N PHE A 77 4.19 -1.67 -11.92
CA PHE A 77 2.73 -1.60 -11.94
C PHE A 77 2.08 -2.97 -11.77
N ILE A 78 2.59 -4.00 -12.45
CA ILE A 78 2.13 -5.38 -12.28
C ILE A 78 2.37 -5.83 -10.84
N PHE A 79 3.57 -5.57 -10.30
CA PHE A 79 3.89 -5.89 -8.91
C PHE A 79 2.91 -5.23 -7.92
N ILE A 80 2.68 -3.92 -8.05
CA ILE A 80 1.77 -3.15 -7.17
C ILE A 80 0.33 -3.68 -7.29
N THR A 81 -0.11 -4.00 -8.50
CA THR A 81 -1.46 -4.55 -8.74
C THR A 81 -1.63 -5.90 -8.03
N VAL A 82 -0.68 -6.81 -8.21
CA VAL A 82 -0.73 -8.15 -7.60
C VAL A 82 -0.61 -8.07 -6.07
N TYR A 83 0.33 -7.26 -5.57
CA TYR A 83 0.45 -6.96 -4.14
C TYR A 83 -0.87 -6.42 -3.58
N GLY A 84 -1.40 -5.39 -4.23
CA GLY A 84 -2.57 -4.65 -3.78
C GLY A 84 -3.77 -5.56 -3.69
N LEU A 85 -4.06 -6.31 -4.77
CA LEU A 85 -5.18 -7.26 -4.82
C LEU A 85 -5.07 -8.33 -3.74
N LEU A 86 -3.90 -8.96 -3.60
CA LEU A 86 -3.71 -10.03 -2.63
C LEU A 86 -3.85 -9.49 -1.19
N ALA A 87 -3.09 -8.44 -0.86
CA ALA A 87 -3.07 -7.87 0.47
C ALA A 87 -4.44 -7.28 0.85
N SER A 88 -5.12 -6.56 -0.05
CA SER A 88 -6.47 -6.02 0.22
C SER A 88 -7.49 -7.13 0.41
N THR A 89 -7.40 -8.21 -0.36
CA THR A 89 -8.30 -9.37 -0.20
C THR A 89 -8.09 -10.01 1.16
N LEU A 90 -6.84 -10.29 1.54
CA LEU A 90 -6.52 -10.88 2.84
C LEU A 90 -6.92 -9.97 4.01
N VAL A 91 -6.70 -8.66 3.90
CA VAL A 91 -7.13 -7.67 4.91
C VAL A 91 -8.66 -7.61 4.99
N THR A 92 -9.37 -7.70 3.86
CA THR A 92 -10.85 -7.75 3.85
C THR A 92 -11.33 -9.01 4.56
N LEU A 93 -10.76 -10.17 4.23
CA LEU A 93 -11.10 -11.44 4.86
C LEU A 93 -10.83 -11.40 6.38
N PHE A 94 -9.70 -10.85 6.77
CA PHE A 94 -9.38 -10.63 8.18
C PHE A 94 -10.40 -9.71 8.86
N ALA A 95 -10.73 -8.57 8.25
CA ALA A 95 -11.71 -7.63 8.78
C ALA A 95 -13.15 -8.20 8.84
N THR A 96 -13.49 -9.17 7.99
CA THR A 96 -14.77 -9.89 8.07
C THR A 96 -14.77 -10.97 9.15
N TRP A 97 -13.61 -11.54 9.48
CA TRP A 97 -13.48 -12.57 10.50
C TRP A 97 -13.36 -11.95 11.90
N GLU A 98 -12.52 -10.92 12.03
CA GLU A 98 -12.30 -10.18 13.26
C GLU A 98 -13.21 -8.96 13.33
N ASN A 99 -14.40 -9.14 13.92
CA ASN A 99 -15.39 -8.06 14.07
C ASN A 99 -14.86 -6.86 14.86
N ALA A 100 -13.87 -7.08 15.75
CA ALA A 100 -13.23 -6.00 16.49
C ALA A 100 -12.39 -5.09 15.60
N PHE A 101 -11.93 -5.55 14.42
CA PHE A 101 -11.05 -4.79 13.55
C PHE A 101 -11.71 -3.48 13.08
N VAL A 102 -12.89 -3.60 12.47
CA VAL A 102 -13.65 -2.45 11.95
C VAL A 102 -14.13 -1.53 13.08
N THR A 103 -14.64 -2.11 14.17
CA THR A 103 -15.20 -1.34 15.28
C THR A 103 -14.11 -0.58 16.06
N THR A 104 -12.94 -1.20 16.27
CA THR A 104 -11.78 -0.55 16.90
C THR A 104 -11.27 0.62 16.07
N PHE A 105 -11.24 0.49 14.74
CA PHE A 105 -10.92 1.62 13.86
C PHE A 105 -11.88 2.79 14.05
N ILE A 106 -13.20 2.52 14.03
CA ILE A 106 -14.22 3.57 14.18
C ILE A 106 -14.09 4.27 15.53
N ASP A 107 -13.89 3.50 16.61
CA ASP A 107 -13.73 4.05 17.96
C ASP A 107 -12.46 4.91 18.08
N LEU A 108 -11.32 4.39 17.65
CA LEU A 108 -10.04 5.12 17.72
C LEU A 108 -10.05 6.36 16.83
N PHE A 109 -10.58 6.28 15.62
CA PHE A 109 -10.70 7.43 14.73
C PHE A 109 -11.62 8.49 15.34
N THR A 110 -12.77 8.09 15.89
CA THR A 110 -13.70 9.02 16.57
C THR A 110 -13.03 9.69 17.77
N LYS A 111 -12.25 8.94 18.56
CA LYS A 111 -11.47 9.47 19.67
C LYS A 111 -10.43 10.50 19.21
N GLN A 112 -9.67 10.19 18.16
CA GLN A 112 -8.69 11.12 17.58
C GLN A 112 -9.35 12.41 17.09
N VAL A 113 -10.47 12.32 16.38
CA VAL A 113 -11.22 13.49 15.90
C VAL A 113 -11.79 14.33 17.05
N ARG A 114 -12.33 13.70 18.10
CA ARG A 114 -12.87 14.42 19.26
C ARG A 114 -11.78 15.04 20.15
N ALA A 115 -10.57 14.52 20.08
CA ALA A 115 -9.42 15.06 20.79
C ALA A 115 -8.77 16.26 20.07
N LEU A 116 -9.23 16.61 18.87
CA LEU A 116 -8.70 17.76 18.13
C LEU A 116 -8.97 19.07 18.86
N GLY A 117 -7.93 19.90 18.98
CA GLY A 117 -7.99 21.23 19.55
C GLY A 117 -8.71 22.25 18.66
N PRO A 118 -9.07 23.43 19.21
CA PRO A 118 -9.80 24.46 18.47
C PRO A 118 -9.09 24.96 17.21
N ASP A 119 -7.75 25.01 17.23
CA ASP A 119 -6.94 25.46 16.11
C ASP A 119 -6.85 24.41 14.99
N GLU A 120 -6.83 23.13 15.36
CA GLU A 120 -6.82 22.00 14.42
C GLU A 120 -8.18 21.86 13.71
N VAL A 121 -9.27 22.06 14.45
CA VAL A 121 -10.64 22.10 13.89
C VAL A 121 -10.80 23.23 12.87
N LYS A 122 -10.17 24.39 13.11
CA LYS A 122 -10.17 25.51 12.14
C LYS A 122 -9.35 25.20 10.89
N GLN A 123 -8.21 24.51 11.03
CA GLN A 123 -7.36 24.15 9.89
C GLN A 123 -7.97 23.06 9.01
N ILE A 124 -8.53 22.01 9.62
CA ILE A 124 -9.16 20.89 8.91
C ILE A 124 -10.50 21.32 8.31
N GLY A 125 -11.21 22.22 9.02
CA GLY A 125 -12.55 22.67 8.67
C GLY A 125 -13.61 21.75 9.25
N LYS A 126 -14.54 22.33 10.02
CA LYS A 126 -15.61 21.59 10.71
C LYS A 126 -16.45 20.73 9.76
N GLU A 127 -16.73 21.23 8.56
CA GLU A 127 -17.49 20.49 7.53
C GLU A 127 -16.77 19.22 7.07
N ASN A 128 -15.43 19.25 6.96
CA ASN A 128 -14.65 18.06 6.60
C ASN A 128 -14.63 17.03 7.73
N ILE A 129 -14.60 17.50 8.99
CA ILE A 129 -14.67 16.65 10.17
C ILE A 129 -16.03 15.94 10.21
N ASP A 130 -17.13 16.69 10.07
CA ASP A 130 -18.48 16.16 10.12
C ASP A 130 -18.72 15.15 8.98
N ARG A 131 -18.26 15.47 7.76
CA ARG A 131 -18.32 14.56 6.61
C ARG A 131 -17.53 13.28 6.82
N ASN A 132 -16.35 13.35 7.44
CA ASN A 132 -15.55 12.17 7.75
C ASN A 132 -16.21 11.32 8.83
N LEU A 133 -16.83 11.94 9.85
CA LEU A 133 -17.59 11.24 10.88
C LEU A 133 -18.84 10.55 10.31
N GLU A 134 -19.55 11.19 9.37
CA GLU A 134 -20.67 10.58 8.65
C GLU A 134 -20.22 9.39 7.80
N ALA A 135 -19.06 9.51 7.13
CA ALA A 135 -18.49 8.41 6.34
C ALA A 135 -18.14 7.17 7.19
N LEU A 136 -17.85 7.35 8.49
CA LEU A 136 -17.60 6.23 9.41
C LEU A 136 -18.80 5.30 9.56
N ALA A 137 -20.03 5.82 9.47
CA ALA A 137 -21.24 5.01 9.57
C ALA A 137 -21.34 3.96 8.44
N SER A 138 -20.70 4.23 7.30
CA SER A 138 -20.62 3.31 6.16
C SER A 138 -19.38 2.41 6.16
N THR A 139 -18.49 2.58 7.15
CA THR A 139 -17.22 1.83 7.21
C THR A 139 -17.48 0.37 7.55
N ASN A 140 -17.03 -0.49 6.66
CA ASN A 140 -17.12 -1.94 6.77
C ASN A 140 -15.82 -2.58 6.26
N ALA A 141 -15.70 -3.91 6.41
CA ALA A 141 -14.52 -4.65 6.00
C ALA A 141 -14.16 -4.45 4.52
N PHE A 142 -15.15 -4.42 3.62
CA PHE A 142 -14.92 -4.18 2.20
C PHE A 142 -14.39 -2.77 1.93
N TRP A 143 -14.98 -1.76 2.59
CA TRP A 143 -14.52 -0.37 2.50
C TRP A 143 -13.05 -0.25 2.95
N MET A 144 -12.66 -0.93 4.03
CA MET A 144 -11.27 -0.95 4.51
C MET A 144 -10.33 -1.60 3.49
N GLY A 145 -10.69 -2.78 2.98
CA GLY A 145 -9.91 -3.45 1.94
C GLY A 145 -9.74 -2.59 0.69
N TRP A 146 -10.82 -1.95 0.25
CA TRP A 146 -10.78 -1.06 -0.92
C TRP A 146 -9.92 0.20 -0.69
N ASN A 147 -9.98 0.81 0.48
CA ASN A 147 -9.10 1.94 0.79
C ASN A 147 -7.65 1.51 0.91
N TYR A 148 -7.39 0.35 1.50
CA TYR A 148 -6.05 -0.21 1.56
C TYR A 148 -5.48 -0.43 0.15
N PHE A 149 -6.28 -0.99 -0.76
CA PHE A 149 -5.91 -1.17 -2.17
C PHE A 149 -5.54 0.18 -2.84
N LYS A 150 -6.40 1.19 -2.73
CA LYS A 150 -6.14 2.52 -3.31
C LYS A 150 -4.87 3.16 -2.75
N GLN A 151 -4.65 3.08 -1.44
CA GLN A 151 -3.43 3.60 -0.81
C GLN A 151 -2.18 2.87 -1.32
N CYS A 152 -2.23 1.55 -1.51
CA CYS A 152 -1.14 0.79 -2.11
C CYS A 152 -0.80 1.29 -3.52
N TYR A 153 -1.81 1.65 -4.32
CA TYR A 153 -1.57 2.23 -5.64
C TYR A 153 -0.86 3.59 -5.56
N TRP A 154 -1.34 4.52 -4.73
CA TRP A 154 -0.74 5.84 -4.62
C TRP A 154 0.71 5.79 -4.14
N ILE A 155 0.96 5.03 -3.06
CA ILE A 155 2.30 4.84 -2.52
C ILE A 155 3.20 4.12 -3.54
N GLY A 156 2.70 3.01 -4.11
CA GLY A 156 3.43 2.19 -5.05
C GLY A 156 3.81 2.94 -6.33
N LEU A 157 2.91 3.77 -6.87
CA LEU A 157 3.18 4.57 -8.06
C LEU A 157 4.35 5.52 -7.84
N LEU A 158 4.38 6.25 -6.71
CA LEU A 158 5.47 7.15 -6.38
C LEU A 158 6.81 6.39 -6.29
N VAL A 159 6.83 5.28 -5.54
CA VAL A 159 8.05 4.45 -5.39
C VAL A 159 8.49 3.87 -6.73
N SER A 160 7.55 3.44 -7.58
CA SER A 160 7.84 2.86 -8.89
C SER A 160 8.53 3.84 -9.83
N ILE A 161 8.13 5.12 -9.81
CA ILE A 161 8.73 6.16 -10.64
C ILE A 161 10.19 6.35 -10.22
N ILE A 162 10.43 6.52 -8.92
CA ILE A 162 11.77 6.73 -8.36
C ILE A 162 12.69 5.56 -8.73
N LEU A 163 12.27 4.32 -8.48
CA LEU A 163 13.09 3.15 -8.75
C LEU A 163 13.29 2.87 -10.24
N SER A 164 12.29 3.13 -11.07
CA SER A 164 12.41 2.98 -12.52
C SER A 164 13.38 3.98 -13.12
N VAL A 165 13.51 5.18 -12.54
CA VAL A 165 14.56 6.15 -12.91
C VAL A 165 15.93 5.67 -12.46
N ILE A 166 16.06 5.26 -11.19
CA ILE A 166 17.35 4.85 -10.59
C ILE A 166 17.94 3.62 -11.30
N LEU A 167 17.11 2.63 -11.61
CA LEU A 167 17.57 1.35 -12.18
C LEU A 167 17.60 1.32 -13.70
N ARG A 168 17.12 2.39 -14.37
CA ARG A 168 17.20 2.51 -15.83
C ARG A 168 18.66 2.40 -16.27
N ARG A 169 18.90 1.54 -17.26
CA ARG A 169 20.21 1.41 -17.92
C ARG A 169 19.99 1.26 -19.41
N GLN A 170 20.50 2.22 -20.18
CA GLN A 170 20.46 2.18 -21.64
C GLN A 170 21.72 1.49 -22.18
N PRO A 171 21.62 0.81 -23.34
CA PRO A 171 22.80 0.27 -23.99
C PRO A 171 23.77 1.42 -24.32
N LYS A 172 25.07 1.20 -24.11
CA LYS A 172 26.10 2.14 -24.55
C LYS A 172 26.12 2.09 -26.07
N THR A 173 25.57 3.13 -26.71
CA THR A 173 25.82 3.44 -28.13
C THR A 173 27.29 3.75 -28.35
#